data_AF-A0A8H9KYY7-F1
#
_entry.id   AF-A0A8H9KYY7-F1
#
_cell.length_a   1.000
_cell.length_b   1.000
_cell.length_c   1.000
_cell.angle_alpha   90.00
_cell.angle_beta   90.00
_cell.angle_gamma   90.00
#
_symmetry.space_group_name_H-M   'P 1'
#
loop_
_entity.id
_entity.type
_entity.pdbx_description
1 polymer ?
#
loop_
_entity_poly.entity_id
_entity_poly.type
_entity_poly.pdbx_seq_one_letter_code
_entity_poly.pdbx_strand_id
1 'polypeptide(L)'
;MENFLKTIKTAVKQWYLPLIVGIILIVLGFYVLSTPVTSFLALSFVFSISFLFSGVAEIIFSLNNKNEIDGWGWYLTGGILNTLFGLLLLSNPAISLATLPFVIGFFAMFKSIQYLSFALDLKQYGIKNWGWILFFAILGILFSFILLWNPVFAGLTIVIWTGMAIISAGIASCILSFQLKKLKNISQRTPEDWKKRYEELKDEYHRFKSENP
;
A
#
# COMPACT_ATOMS: atom_id res chain seq x y z
N MET A 1 -6.63 -21.80 15.42
CA MET A 1 -5.90 -22.62 14.42
C MET A 1 -6.79 -23.01 13.23
N GLU A 2 -8.03 -23.44 13.44
CA GLU A 2 -8.95 -23.84 12.35
C GLU A 2 -9.27 -22.74 11.32
N ASN A 3 -9.50 -21.50 11.76
CA ASN A 3 -9.78 -20.37 10.84
C ASN A 3 -8.61 -20.09 9.87
N PHE A 4 -7.37 -20.24 10.34
CA PHE A 4 -6.17 -20.05 9.52
C PHE A 4 -6.06 -21.14 8.45
N LEU A 5 -6.25 -22.41 8.83
CA LEU A 5 -6.23 -23.55 7.92
C LEU A 5 -7.34 -23.46 6.86
N LYS A 6 -8.55 -23.04 7.26
CA LYS A 6 -9.68 -22.82 6.34
C LYS A 6 -9.35 -21.72 5.31
N THR A 7 -8.71 -20.64 5.74
CA THR A 7 -8.30 -19.52 4.88
C THR A 7 -7.26 -19.97 3.87
N ILE A 8 -6.21 -20.68 4.30
CA ILE A 8 -5.18 -21.24 3.41
C ILE A 8 -5.80 -22.22 2.41
N LYS A 9 -6.65 -23.14 2.86
CA LYS A 9 -7.31 -24.11 1.97
C LYS A 9 -8.15 -23.41 0.89
N THR A 10 -8.84 -22.33 1.26
CA THR A 10 -9.63 -21.51 0.35
C THR A 10 -8.74 -20.77 -0.65
N ALA A 11 -7.66 -20.12 -0.18
CA ALA A 11 -6.69 -19.43 -1.02
C ALA A 11 -6.04 -20.37 -2.04
N VAL A 12 -5.63 -21.57 -1.61
CA VAL A 12 -5.05 -22.60 -2.49
C VAL A 12 -6.07 -23.11 -3.52
N LYS A 13 -7.35 -23.26 -3.14
CA LYS A 13 -8.42 -23.64 -4.08
C LYS A 13 -8.61 -22.57 -5.17
N GLN A 14 -8.55 -21.30 -4.78
CA GLN A 14 -8.75 -20.13 -5.63
C GLN A 14 -7.43 -19.56 -6.22
N TRP A 15 -6.41 -20.41 -6.42
CA TRP A 15 -5.09 -20.03 -6.96
C TRP A 15 -5.14 -19.21 -8.27
N TYR A 16 -6.21 -19.32 -9.06
CA TYR A 16 -6.39 -18.59 -10.32
C TYR A 16 -6.78 -17.11 -10.11
N LEU A 17 -7.33 -16.72 -8.96
CA LEU A 17 -7.72 -15.34 -8.69
C LEU A 17 -6.51 -14.39 -8.70
N PRO A 18 -5.40 -14.67 -7.98
CA PRO A 18 -4.20 -13.85 -8.08
C PRO A 18 -3.59 -13.80 -9.48
N LEU A 19 -3.80 -14.83 -10.31
CA LEU A 19 -3.32 -14.83 -11.71
C LEU A 19 -4.08 -13.81 -12.54
N ILE A 20 -5.42 -13.83 -12.45
CA ILE A 20 -6.29 -12.91 -13.17
C ILE A 20 -5.99 -11.48 -12.74
N VAL A 21 -5.92 -11.24 -11.44
CA VAL A 21 -5.55 -9.92 -10.89
C VAL A 21 -4.16 -9.50 -11.38
N GLY A 22 -3.18 -10.41 -11.34
CA GLY A 22 -1.83 -10.12 -11.80
C GLY A 22 -1.75 -9.71 -13.27
N ILE A 23 -2.45 -10.41 -14.16
CA ILE A 23 -2.53 -10.08 -15.59
C ILE A 23 -3.22 -8.73 -15.79
N ILE A 24 -4.34 -8.48 -15.12
CA ILE A 24 -5.06 -7.19 -15.19
C ILE A 24 -4.15 -6.05 -14.76
N LEU A 25 -3.42 -6.21 -13.65
CA LEU A 25 -2.49 -5.20 -13.16
C LEU A 25 -1.35 -4.95 -14.13
N ILE A 26 -0.76 -5.98 -14.74
CA ILE A 26 0.30 -5.79 -15.74
C ILE A 26 -0.22 -4.96 -16.94
N VAL A 27 -1.38 -5.33 -17.48
CA VAL A 27 -2.00 -4.60 -18.61
C VAL A 27 -2.32 -3.16 -18.20
N LEU A 28 -2.90 -2.96 -17.02
CA LEU A 28 -3.20 -1.63 -16.49
C LEU A 28 -1.94 -0.78 -16.31
N GLY A 29 -0.86 -1.38 -15.79
CA GLY A 29 0.40 -0.68 -15.60
C GLY A 29 1.03 -0.25 -16.93
N PHE A 30 0.97 -1.11 -17.97
CA PHE A 30 1.36 -0.72 -19.33
C PHE A 30 0.48 0.39 -19.90
N TYR A 31 -0.83 0.33 -19.67
CA TYR A 31 -1.77 1.38 -20.09
C TYR A 31 -1.43 2.73 -19.43
N VAL A 32 -1.11 2.71 -18.13
CA VAL A 32 -0.71 3.90 -17.36
C VAL A 32 0.54 4.55 -17.94
N LEU A 33 1.57 3.74 -18.25
CA LEU A 33 2.81 4.23 -18.83
C LEU A 33 2.65 4.71 -20.28
N SER A 34 1.72 4.11 -21.03
CA SER A 34 1.43 4.49 -22.42
C SER A 34 0.61 5.78 -22.52
N THR A 35 -0.11 6.14 -21.46
CA THR A 35 -1.02 7.29 -21.45
C THR A 35 -0.75 8.20 -20.23
N PRO A 36 0.42 8.87 -20.18
CA PRO A 36 0.87 9.52 -18.96
C PRO A 36 0.00 10.70 -18.53
N VAL A 37 -0.53 11.48 -19.49
CA VAL A 37 -1.36 12.66 -19.21
C VAL A 37 -2.72 12.26 -18.60
N THR A 38 -3.41 11.30 -19.20
CA THR A 38 -4.70 10.79 -18.70
C THR A 38 -4.53 10.06 -17.37
N SER A 39 -3.43 9.34 -17.19
CA SER A 39 -3.11 8.69 -15.92
C SER A 39 -2.84 9.69 -14.81
N PHE A 40 -2.15 10.78 -15.11
CA PHE A 40 -1.95 11.86 -14.15
C PHE A 40 -3.27 12.53 -13.75
N LEU A 41 -4.16 12.76 -14.70
CA LEU A 41 -5.53 13.24 -14.44
C LEU A 41 -6.28 12.28 -13.51
N ALA A 42 -6.28 10.98 -13.81
CA ALA A 42 -6.94 9.98 -12.97
C ALA A 42 -6.38 9.96 -11.54
N LEU A 43 -5.05 10.06 -11.38
CA LEU A 43 -4.41 10.15 -10.06
C LEU A 43 -4.81 11.42 -9.31
N SER A 44 -4.91 12.56 -9.98
CA SER A 44 -5.41 13.80 -9.41
C SER A 44 -6.87 13.70 -8.95
N PHE A 45 -7.72 12.99 -9.69
CA PHE A 45 -9.09 12.68 -9.23
C PHE A 45 -9.10 11.80 -7.98
N VAL A 46 -8.35 10.69 -7.98
CA VAL A 46 -8.23 9.80 -6.81
C VAL A 46 -7.72 10.57 -5.59
N PHE A 47 -6.72 11.41 -5.78
CA PHE A 47 -6.18 12.28 -4.74
C PHE A 47 -7.25 13.22 -4.16
N SER A 48 -8.03 13.87 -5.01
CA SER A 48 -9.10 14.80 -4.59
C SER A 48 -10.22 14.09 -3.83
N ILE A 49 -10.65 12.91 -4.30
CA ILE A 49 -11.64 12.05 -3.61
C ILE A 49 -11.09 11.60 -2.26
N SER A 50 -9.78 11.31 -2.18
CA SER A 50 -9.16 10.88 -0.92
C SER A 50 -9.24 11.98 0.15
N PHE A 51 -9.07 13.25 -0.21
CA PHE A 51 -9.28 14.39 0.69
C PHE A 51 -10.72 14.50 1.16
N LEU A 52 -11.70 14.32 0.26
CA LEU A 52 -13.11 14.28 0.65
C LEU A 52 -13.40 13.16 1.63
N PHE A 53 -12.97 11.94 1.30
CA PHE A 53 -13.23 10.78 2.13
C PHE A 53 -12.58 10.91 3.51
N SER A 54 -11.32 11.35 3.57
CA SER A 54 -10.63 11.63 4.84
C SER A 54 -11.36 12.70 5.63
N GLY A 55 -11.73 13.82 4.99
CA GLY A 55 -12.42 14.92 5.66
C GLY A 55 -13.77 14.51 6.25
N VAL A 56 -14.60 13.80 5.48
CA VAL A 56 -15.89 13.29 5.96
C VAL A 56 -15.71 12.25 7.06
N ALA A 57 -14.74 11.34 6.92
CA ALA A 57 -14.45 10.34 7.94
C ALA A 57 -13.97 10.98 9.25
N GLU A 58 -13.10 12.00 9.19
CA GLU A 58 -12.62 12.76 10.36
C GLU A 58 -13.75 13.52 11.05
N ILE A 59 -14.68 14.12 10.29
CA ILE A 59 -15.88 14.76 10.85
C ILE A 59 -16.73 13.73 11.60
N ILE A 60 -17.05 12.60 10.96
CA ILE A 60 -17.86 11.54 11.57
C ILE A 60 -17.18 10.99 12.84
N PHE A 61 -15.89 10.70 12.76
CA PHE A 61 -15.09 10.23 13.88
C PHE A 61 -15.09 11.22 15.05
N SER A 62 -14.81 12.50 14.75
CA SER A 62 -14.79 13.57 15.76
C SER A 62 -16.15 13.71 16.46
N LEU A 63 -17.26 13.67 15.72
CA LEU A 63 -18.60 13.80 16.29
C LEU A 63 -19.01 12.60 17.15
N ASN A 64 -18.63 11.38 16.75
CA ASN A 64 -18.95 10.16 17.47
C ASN A 64 -18.14 10.03 18.77
N ASN A 65 -16.88 10.45 18.76
CA ASN A 65 -15.97 10.30 19.90
C ASN A 65 -15.74 11.61 20.68
N LYS A 66 -16.53 12.66 20.45
CA LYS A 66 -16.35 13.99 21.07
C LYS A 66 -16.25 14.02 22.60
N ASN A 67 -16.83 13.02 23.28
CA ASN A 67 -16.80 12.88 24.73
C ASN A 67 -15.70 11.94 25.24
N GLU A 68 -15.05 11.20 24.35
CA GLU A 68 -14.06 10.16 24.67
C GLU A 68 -12.63 10.60 24.32
N ILE A 69 -12.47 11.54 23.38
CA ILE A 69 -11.17 12.04 22.93
C ILE A 69 -10.94 13.49 23.31
N ASP A 70 -9.83 13.73 24.01
CA ASP A 70 -9.31 15.08 24.21
C ASP A 70 -8.86 15.67 22.87
N GLY A 71 -9.25 16.92 22.61
CA GLY A 71 -8.91 17.60 21.36
C GLY A 71 -9.78 17.26 20.15
N TRP A 72 -10.98 16.69 20.35
CA TRP A 72 -11.95 16.39 19.28
C TRP A 72 -12.19 17.55 18.30
N GLY A 73 -12.17 18.79 18.79
CA GLY A 73 -12.34 20.00 17.98
C GLY A 73 -11.29 20.15 16.88
N TRP A 74 -10.04 19.73 17.12
CA TRP A 74 -8.99 19.75 16.10
C TRP A 74 -9.27 18.77 14.96
N TYR A 75 -9.78 17.58 15.29
CA TYR A 75 -10.22 16.61 14.29
C TYR A 75 -11.44 17.11 13.50
N LEU A 76 -12.38 17.82 14.15
CA LEU A 76 -13.50 18.43 13.45
C LEU A 76 -13.03 19.51 12.47
N THR A 77 -12.19 20.43 12.93
CA THR A 77 -11.64 21.50 12.09
C THR A 77 -10.81 20.92 10.94
N GLY A 78 -9.95 19.94 11.22
CA GLY A 78 -9.18 19.22 10.21
C GLY A 78 -10.08 18.56 9.16
N GLY A 79 -11.12 17.86 9.61
CA GLY A 79 -12.08 17.20 8.74
C GLY A 79 -12.87 18.18 7.86
N ILE A 80 -13.31 19.32 8.41
CA ILE A 80 -13.96 20.39 7.64
C ILE A 80 -13.02 20.94 6.57
N LEU A 81 -11.78 21.30 6.95
CA LEU A 81 -10.79 21.81 6.00
C LEU A 81 -10.49 20.79 4.90
N ASN A 82 -10.22 19.53 5.26
CA ASN A 82 -9.97 18.46 4.31
C ASN A 82 -11.14 18.25 3.34
N THR A 83 -12.37 18.33 3.83
CA THR A 83 -13.57 18.25 2.99
C THR A 83 -13.65 19.43 2.02
N LEU A 84 -13.43 20.65 2.48
CA LEU A 84 -13.45 21.84 1.61
C LEU A 84 -12.33 21.79 0.57
N PHE A 85 -11.12 21.37 0.96
CA PHE A 85 -10.02 21.15 0.02
C PHE A 85 -10.37 20.08 -1.01
N GLY A 86 -10.92 18.95 -0.60
CA GLY A 86 -11.36 17.89 -1.53
C GLY A 86 -12.42 18.37 -2.52
N LEU A 87 -13.40 19.17 -2.07
CA LEU A 87 -14.44 19.76 -2.93
C LEU A 87 -13.83 20.74 -3.93
N LEU A 88 -12.92 21.59 -3.49
CA LEU A 88 -12.22 22.56 -4.34
C LEU A 88 -11.38 21.86 -5.41
N LEU A 89 -10.63 20.82 -5.03
CA LEU A 89 -9.78 20.04 -5.94
C LEU A 89 -10.61 19.28 -7.00
N LEU A 90 -11.78 18.74 -6.61
CA LEU A 90 -12.69 18.07 -7.56
C LEU A 90 -13.39 19.04 -8.50
N SER A 91 -13.78 20.21 -7.99
CA SER A 91 -14.46 21.23 -8.80
C SER A 91 -13.53 21.87 -9.81
N ASN A 92 -12.23 21.92 -9.52
CA ASN A 92 -11.22 22.49 -10.41
C ASN A 92 -10.04 21.53 -10.62
N PRO A 93 -10.11 20.71 -11.69
CA PRO A 93 -9.04 19.77 -12.04
C PRO A 93 -7.67 20.43 -12.22
N ALA A 94 -7.60 21.66 -12.72
CA ALA A 94 -6.32 22.36 -12.92
C ALA A 94 -5.60 22.62 -11.59
N ILE A 95 -6.34 23.01 -10.55
CA ILE A 95 -5.77 23.19 -9.20
C ILE A 95 -5.30 21.85 -8.64
N SER A 96 -6.07 20.78 -8.85
CA SER A 96 -5.69 19.45 -8.37
C SER A 96 -4.41 18.92 -9.04
N LEU A 97 -4.28 19.11 -10.34
CA LEU A 97 -3.07 18.75 -11.10
C LEU A 97 -1.85 19.56 -10.67
N ALA A 98 -2.04 20.82 -10.30
CA ALA A 98 -0.95 21.66 -9.80
C ALA A 98 -0.55 21.27 -8.38
N THR A 99 -1.52 20.94 -7.52
CA THR A 99 -1.31 20.70 -6.08
C THR A 99 -0.68 19.34 -5.80
N LEU A 100 -1.11 18.29 -6.51
CA LEU A 100 -0.65 16.92 -6.29
C LEU A 100 0.89 16.78 -6.36
N PRO A 101 1.59 17.33 -7.37
CA PRO A 101 3.06 17.33 -7.43
C PRO A 101 3.73 17.96 -6.23
N PHE A 102 3.21 19.07 -5.70
CA PHE A 102 3.77 19.72 -4.51
C PHE A 102 3.64 18.83 -3.29
N VAL A 103 2.47 18.22 -3.08
CA VAL A 103 2.23 17.31 -1.96
C VAL A 103 3.22 16.14 -2.01
N ILE A 104 3.40 15.52 -3.18
CA ILE A 104 4.36 14.44 -3.36
C ILE A 104 5.81 14.92 -3.18
N GLY A 105 6.16 16.10 -3.71
CA GLY A 105 7.50 16.68 -3.58
C GLY A 105 7.86 16.97 -2.12
N PHE A 106 6.96 17.59 -1.37
CA PHE A 106 7.16 17.83 0.06
C PHE A 106 7.20 16.54 0.87
N PHE A 107 6.34 15.58 0.55
CA PHE A 107 6.37 14.27 1.19
C PHE A 107 7.73 13.56 0.94
N ALA A 108 8.20 13.55 -0.31
CA ALA A 108 9.50 13.01 -0.66
C ALA A 108 10.64 13.72 0.08
N MET A 109 10.57 15.05 0.22
CA MET A 109 11.54 15.83 0.97
C MET A 109 11.56 15.43 2.44
N PHE A 110 10.39 15.34 3.08
CA PHE A 110 10.26 14.95 4.48
C PHE A 110 10.78 13.52 4.71
N LYS A 111 10.43 12.57 3.82
CA LYS A 111 10.95 11.20 3.85
C LYS A 111 12.47 11.18 3.71
N SER A 112 13.03 11.99 2.82
CA SER A 112 14.48 12.04 2.60
C SER A 112 15.21 12.61 3.82
N ILE A 113 14.63 13.62 4.49
CA ILE A 113 15.15 14.14 5.77
C ILE A 113 15.07 13.07 6.87
N GLN A 114 13.98 12.30 6.95
CA GLN A 114 13.90 11.17 7.90
C GLN A 114 14.99 10.13 7.64
N TYR A 115 15.28 9.79 6.38
CA TYR A 115 16.38 8.88 6.04
C TYR A 115 17.75 9.47 6.36
N LEU A 116 17.91 10.79 6.25
CA LEU A 116 19.13 11.48 6.67
C LEU A 116 19.35 11.30 8.17
N SER A 117 18.33 11.57 8.99
CA SER A 117 18.39 11.34 10.44
C SER A 117 18.69 9.87 10.77
N PHE A 118 18.00 8.94 10.11
CA PHE A 118 18.22 7.51 10.30
C PHE A 118 19.65 7.07 9.94
N ALA A 119 20.23 7.62 8.86
CA ALA A 119 21.62 7.34 8.50
C ALA A 119 22.61 7.81 9.58
N LEU A 120 22.34 8.95 10.21
CA LEU A 120 23.15 9.46 11.33
C LEU A 120 23.02 8.58 12.57
N ASP A 121 21.82 8.08 12.87
CA ASP A 121 21.60 7.13 13.97
C ASP A 121 22.38 5.83 13.73
N LEU A 122 22.35 5.28 12.51
CA LEU A 122 23.12 4.09 12.15
C LEU A 122 24.64 4.29 12.29
N LYS A 123 25.13 5.50 11.98
CA LYS A 123 26.52 5.88 12.20
C LYS A 123 26.86 5.86 13.71
N GLN A 124 25.97 6.38 14.54
CA GLN A 124 26.14 6.37 16.01
C GLN A 124 26.13 4.95 16.58
N TYR A 125 25.32 4.05 16.01
CA TYR A 125 25.26 2.63 16.39
C TYR A 125 26.41 1.78 15.82
N GLY A 126 27.36 2.37 15.09
CA GLY A 126 28.54 1.64 14.58
C GLY A 126 28.25 0.70 13.41
N ILE A 127 27.12 0.84 12.72
CA ILE A 127 26.74 -0.04 11.61
C ILE A 127 27.47 0.37 10.33
N LYS A 128 28.31 -0.52 9.77
CA LYS A 128 29.23 -0.22 8.65
C LYS A 128 28.59 0.35 7.37
N ASN A 129 27.30 0.08 7.11
CA ASN A 129 26.64 0.47 5.86
C ASN A 129 25.92 1.83 5.90
N TRP A 130 26.09 2.62 6.98
CA TRP A 130 25.41 3.92 7.16
C TRP A 130 25.67 4.92 6.01
N GLY A 131 26.88 4.90 5.42
CA GLY A 131 27.28 5.86 4.38
C GLY A 131 26.44 5.76 3.11
N TRP A 132 26.00 4.55 2.74
CA TRP A 132 25.11 4.35 1.59
C TRP A 132 23.75 4.99 1.82
N ILE A 133 23.19 4.84 3.02
CA ILE A 133 21.89 5.40 3.37
C ILE A 133 21.98 6.92 3.41
N LEU A 134 23.08 7.47 3.94
CA LEU A 134 23.35 8.92 3.91
C LEU A 134 23.39 9.46 2.48
N PHE A 135 24.11 8.79 1.60
CA PHE A 135 24.22 9.18 0.19
C PHE A 135 22.85 9.22 -0.49
N PHE A 136 22.04 8.16 -0.34
CA PHE A 136 20.69 8.12 -0.90
C PHE A 136 19.75 9.14 -0.26
N ALA A 137 19.90 9.46 1.03
CA ALA A 137 19.13 10.49 1.69
C ALA A 137 19.42 11.88 1.09
N ILE A 138 20.70 12.22 0.89
CA ILE A 138 21.10 13.48 0.25
C ILE A 138 20.58 13.56 -1.19
N LEU A 139 20.74 12.47 -1.96
CA LEU A 139 20.22 12.40 -3.32
C LEU A 139 18.69 12.56 -3.35
N GLY A 140 17.99 11.96 -2.39
CA GLY A 140 16.54 12.10 -2.20
C GLY A 140 16.12 13.54 -1.91
N ILE A 141 16.88 14.26 -1.08
CA ILE A 141 16.62 15.70 -0.80
C ILE A 141 16.77 16.51 -2.09
N LEU A 142 17.85 16.32 -2.84
CA LEU A 142 18.08 17.01 -4.12
C LEU A 142 16.97 16.69 -5.14
N PHE A 143 16.60 15.42 -5.25
CA PHE A 143 15.53 14.97 -6.12
C PHE A 143 14.19 15.61 -5.74
N SER A 144 13.87 15.65 -4.45
CA SER A 144 12.64 16.29 -3.96
C SER A 144 12.61 17.78 -4.27
N PHE A 145 13.75 18.47 -4.19
CA PHE A 145 13.86 19.88 -4.59
C PHE A 145 13.59 20.07 -6.09
N ILE A 146 14.11 19.18 -6.95
CA ILE A 146 13.82 19.18 -8.40
C ILE A 146 12.32 18.97 -8.66
N LEU A 147 11.67 18.07 -7.91
CA LEU A 147 10.22 17.85 -8.04
C LEU A 147 9.41 19.10 -7.69
N LEU A 148 9.79 19.82 -6.63
CA LEU A 148 9.12 21.04 -6.21
C LEU A 148 9.35 22.20 -7.19
N TRP A 149 10.54 22.27 -7.79
CA TRP A 149 10.88 23.30 -8.77
C TRP A 149 10.14 23.12 -10.10
N ASN A 150 9.95 21.87 -10.53
CA ASN A 150 9.28 21.54 -11.79
C ASN A 150 8.09 20.59 -11.56
N PRO A 151 6.88 21.14 -11.32
CA PRO A 151 5.69 20.32 -11.03
C PRO A 151 5.27 19.43 -12.21
N VAL A 152 5.61 19.82 -13.45
CA VAL A 152 5.34 18.98 -14.64
C VAL A 152 6.22 17.73 -14.62
N PHE A 153 7.52 17.90 -14.30
CA PHE A 153 8.44 16.79 -14.13
C PHE A 153 8.03 15.88 -12.97
N ALA A 154 7.59 16.46 -11.85
CA ALA A 154 7.06 15.70 -10.73
C ALA A 154 5.80 14.91 -11.11
N GLY A 155 4.86 15.49 -11.86
CA GLY A 155 3.69 14.79 -12.39
C GLY A 155 4.05 13.57 -13.23
N LEU A 156 4.99 13.71 -14.17
CA LEU A 156 5.49 12.59 -14.98
C LEU A 156 6.17 11.51 -14.12
N THR A 157 6.98 11.93 -13.15
CA THR A 157 7.66 11.02 -12.22
C THR A 157 6.63 10.19 -11.45
N ILE A 158 5.59 10.82 -10.90
CA ILE A 158 4.51 10.12 -10.18
C ILE A 158 3.91 9.02 -11.07
N VAL A 159 3.55 9.35 -12.31
CA VAL A 159 2.93 8.38 -13.23
C VAL A 159 3.87 7.23 -13.57
N ILE A 160 5.15 7.51 -13.84
CA ILE A 160 6.13 6.47 -14.17
C ILE A 160 6.32 5.52 -12.98
N TRP A 161 6.49 6.05 -11.78
CA TRP A 161 6.66 5.25 -10.57
C TRP A 161 5.40 4.45 -10.24
N THR A 162 4.21 5.04 -10.39
CA THR A 162 2.94 4.34 -10.22
C THR A 162 2.78 3.22 -11.24
N GLY A 163 3.05 3.46 -12.52
CA GLY A 163 2.98 2.44 -13.57
C GLY A 163 3.94 1.28 -13.30
N MET A 164 5.20 1.57 -12.95
CA MET A 164 6.17 0.55 -12.55
C MET A 164 5.72 -0.24 -11.32
N ALA A 165 5.18 0.44 -10.30
CA ALA A 165 4.65 -0.20 -9.10
C ALA A 165 3.49 -1.15 -9.42
N ILE A 166 2.53 -0.71 -10.24
CA ILE A 166 1.39 -1.54 -10.68
C ILE A 166 1.87 -2.78 -11.45
N ILE A 167 2.82 -2.63 -12.38
CA ILE A 167 3.40 -3.77 -13.11
C ILE A 167 4.09 -4.73 -12.14
N SER A 168 4.90 -4.21 -11.21
CA SER A 168 5.60 -5.05 -10.23
C SER A 168 4.64 -5.81 -9.32
N ALA A 169 3.54 -5.17 -8.88
CA ALA A 169 2.48 -5.81 -8.09
C ALA A 169 1.75 -6.89 -8.90
N GLY A 170 1.54 -6.65 -10.19
CA GLY A 170 0.98 -7.63 -11.11
C GLY A 170 1.89 -8.86 -11.28
N ILE A 171 3.19 -8.65 -11.47
CA ILE A 171 4.19 -9.73 -11.52
C ILE A 171 4.19 -10.52 -10.20
N ALA A 172 4.20 -9.83 -9.05
CA ALA A 172 4.18 -10.48 -7.73
C ALA A 172 2.91 -11.34 -7.54
N SER A 173 1.76 -10.85 -8.00
CA SER A 173 0.49 -11.58 -7.94
C SER A 173 0.47 -12.83 -8.85
N CYS A 174 1.08 -12.74 -10.04
CA CYS A 174 1.31 -13.90 -10.90
C CYS A 174 2.21 -14.94 -10.23
N ILE A 175 3.33 -14.53 -9.61
CA ILE A 175 4.23 -15.43 -8.87
C ILE A 175 3.48 -16.12 -7.73
N LEU A 176 2.70 -15.37 -6.95
CA LEU A 176 1.89 -15.90 -5.85
C LEU A 176 0.86 -16.93 -6.35
N SER A 177 0.22 -16.67 -7.51
CA SER A 177 -0.67 -17.66 -8.13
C SER A 177 0.04 -18.99 -8.43
N PHE A 178 1.23 -18.93 -9.02
CA PHE A 178 1.99 -20.14 -9.35
C PHE A 178 2.43 -20.90 -8.09
N GLN A 179 2.79 -20.18 -7.02
CA GLN A 179 3.08 -20.78 -5.72
C GLN A 179 1.85 -21.49 -5.14
N LEU A 180 0.67 -20.86 -5.17
CA LEU A 180 -0.59 -21.49 -4.73
C LEU A 180 -0.97 -22.71 -5.58
N LYS A 181 -0.77 -22.63 -6.90
CA LYS A 181 -0.99 -23.77 -7.81
C LYS A 181 -0.06 -24.94 -7.47
N LYS A 182 1.21 -24.67 -7.16
CA LYS A 182 2.18 -25.70 -6.73
C LYS A 182 1.73 -26.35 -5.42
N LEU A 183 1.27 -25.58 -4.44
CA LEU A 183 0.75 -26.09 -3.16
C LEU A 183 -0.51 -26.96 -3.37
N LYS A 184 -1.43 -26.54 -4.24
CA LYS A 184 -2.62 -27.33 -4.61
C LYS A 184 -2.22 -28.69 -5.18
N ASN A 185 -1.26 -28.71 -6.09
CA ASN A 185 -0.79 -29.95 -6.71
C ASN A 185 -0.12 -30.89 -5.70
N ILE A 186 0.63 -30.37 -4.73
CA ILE A 186 1.24 -31.18 -3.66
C ILE A 186 0.15 -31.84 -2.81
N SER A 187 -0.85 -31.07 -2.37
CA SER A 187 -1.97 -31.60 -1.58
C SER A 187 -2.79 -32.67 -2.34
N GLN A 188 -2.92 -32.53 -3.65
CA GLN A 188 -3.59 -33.54 -4.48
C GLN A 188 -2.78 -34.82 -4.61
N ARG A 189 -1.44 -34.73 -4.65
CA ARG A 189 -0.52 -35.87 -4.77
C ARG A 189 -0.21 -36.56 -3.45
N THR A 190 -0.63 -36.02 -2.31
CA THR A 190 -0.38 -36.63 -0.99
C THR A 190 -1.07 -38.00 -0.91
N PRO A 191 -0.32 -39.08 -0.62
CA PRO A 191 -0.86 -40.42 -0.42
C PRO A 191 -1.98 -40.46 0.63
N GLU A 192 -2.96 -41.37 0.47
CA GLU A 192 -4.13 -41.42 1.36
C GLU A 192 -3.79 -41.80 2.82
N ASP A 193 -2.75 -42.59 3.02
CA ASP A 193 -2.20 -42.95 4.34
C ASP A 193 -1.76 -41.73 5.13
N TRP A 194 -1.04 -40.79 4.49
CA TRP A 194 -0.63 -39.53 5.13
C TRP A 194 -1.83 -38.63 5.46
N LYS A 195 -2.88 -38.64 4.62
CA LYS A 195 -4.11 -37.89 4.90
C LYS A 195 -4.85 -38.45 6.11
N LYS A 196 -5.00 -39.78 6.18
CA LYS A 196 -5.62 -40.45 7.34
C LYS A 196 -4.85 -40.16 8.63
N ARG A 197 -3.52 -40.32 8.61
CA ARG A 197 -2.67 -40.08 9.78
C ARG A 197 -2.72 -38.63 10.27
N TYR A 198 -2.86 -37.67 9.36
CA TYR A 198 -3.07 -36.27 9.72
C TYR A 198 -4.41 -36.03 10.43
N GLU A 199 -5.51 -36.60 9.92
CA GLU A 199 -6.83 -36.47 10.57
C GLU A 199 -6.84 -37.15 11.96
N GLU A 200 -6.20 -38.31 12.09
CA GLU A 200 -6.04 -38.99 13.39
C GLU A 200 -5.31 -38.12 14.42
N LEU A 201 -4.15 -37.55 14.05
CA LEU A 201 -3.37 -36.66 14.93
C LEU A 201 -4.14 -35.38 15.28
N LYS A 202 -4.92 -34.85 14.34
CA LYS A 202 -5.75 -33.67 14.55
C LYS A 202 -6.85 -33.97 15.57
N ASP A 203 -7.55 -35.09 15.44
CA ASP A 203 -8.60 -35.54 16.36
C ASP A 203 -8.04 -35.86 17.76
N GLU A 204 -6.83 -36.44 17.83
CA GLU A 204 -6.11 -36.66 19.08
C GLU A 204 -5.77 -35.34 19.79
N TYR A 205 -5.25 -34.35 19.05
CA TYR A 205 -4.97 -33.02 19.61
C TYR A 205 -6.24 -32.33 20.12
N HIS A 206 -7.36 -32.43 19.39
CA HIS A 206 -8.63 -31.86 19.83
C HIS A 206 -9.16 -32.56 21.09
N ARG A 207 -9.04 -33.89 21.19
CA ARG A 207 -9.37 -34.66 22.40
C ARG A 207 -8.50 -34.22 23.59
N PHE A 208 -7.19 -34.19 23.43
CA PHE A 208 -6.25 -33.74 24.46
C PHE A 208 -6.59 -32.33 24.97
N LYS A 209 -6.87 -31.39 24.06
CA LYS A 209 -7.25 -30.02 24.42
C LYS A 209 -8.62 -29.94 25.13
N SER A 210 -9.54 -30.84 24.83
CA SER A 210 -10.85 -30.89 25.50
C SER A 210 -10.79 -31.53 26.90
N GLU A 211 -9.84 -32.44 27.12
CA GLU A 211 -9.63 -33.12 28.41
C GLU A 211 -8.75 -32.29 29.37
N ASN A 212 -7.89 -31.40 28.86
CA ASN A 212 -7.04 -30.50 29.64
C ASN A 212 -7.31 -29.02 29.27
N PRO A 213 -8.30 -28.36 29.92
CA PRO A 213 -8.69 -26.97 29.65
C PRO A 213 -7.65 -25.92 30.07
#